data_AF-A0A365H6A2-F1
#
_entry.id   AF-A0A365H6A2-F1
#
_cell.length_a   1.000
_cell.length_b   1.000
_cell.length_c   1.000
_cell.angle_alpha   90.00
_cell.angle_beta   90.00
_cell.angle_gamma   90.00
#
_symmetry.space_group_name_H-M   'P 1'
#
loop_
_entity.id
_entity.type
_entity.pdbx_description
1 polymer ?
#
loop_
_entity_poly.entity_id
_entity_poly.type
_entity_poly.pdbx_seq_one_letter_code
_entity_poly.pdbx_strand_id
1 'polypeptide(L)' 'MILAESAAFPELMRAARDAYDKLAAGRRVHHADLSWILREACRKDLYGVLIRKHGTGAFEDMVVVLSREIDRQVPVLSR' A
#
# COMPACT_ATOMS: atom_id res chain seq x y z
N MET A 1 6.97 5.11 -2.67
CA MET A 1 7.78 4.03 -3.29
C MET A 1 6.93 2.94 -3.94
N ILE A 2 5.84 2.45 -3.32
CA ILE A 2 4.93 1.48 -3.97
C ILE A 2 4.50 1.94 -5.39
N LEU A 3 4.08 3.21 -5.54
CA LEU A 3 3.72 3.77 -6.85
C LEU A 3 4.85 3.68 -7.90
N ALA A 4 6.09 4.01 -7.50
CA ALA A 4 7.25 4.01 -8.40
C ALA A 4 7.66 2.59 -8.80
N GLU A 5 7.65 1.65 -7.84
CA GLU A 5 8.00 0.26 -8.11
C GLU A 5 6.88 -0.50 -8.86
N SER A 6 5.64 -0.02 -8.81
CA SER A 6 4.50 -0.63 -9.52
C SER A 6 4.49 -0.37 -11.03
N ALA A 7 5.46 0.36 -11.60
CA ALA A 7 5.47 0.75 -13.01
C ALA A 7 5.36 -0.45 -13.99
N ALA A 8 5.88 -1.62 -13.60
CA ALA A 8 5.77 -2.85 -14.38
C ALA A 8 4.36 -3.52 -14.32
N PHE A 9 3.46 -3.01 -13.48
CA PHE A 9 2.15 -3.59 -13.20
C PHE A 9 1.04 -2.53 -13.35
N PRO A 10 0.50 -2.31 -14.56
CA PRO A 10 -0.36 -1.16 -14.87
C PRO A 10 -1.59 -1.01 -13.97
N GLU A 11 -2.26 -2.11 -13.64
CA GLU A 11 -3.45 -2.09 -12.77
C GLU A 11 -3.10 -1.67 -11.34
N LEU A 12 -2.00 -2.22 -10.81
CA LEU A 12 -1.51 -1.87 -9.48
C LEU A 12 -0.98 -0.44 -9.44
N MET A 13 -0.28 0.00 -10.49
CA MET A 13 0.18 1.39 -10.63
C MET A 13 -1.01 2.36 -10.61
N ARG A 14 -2.07 2.05 -11.36
CA ARG A 14 -3.29 2.89 -11.40
C ARG A 14 -3.97 2.95 -10.04
N ALA A 15 -4.13 1.83 -9.36
CA ALA A 15 -4.74 1.79 -8.03
C ALA A 15 -3.88 2.53 -6.98
N ALA A 16 -2.57 2.30 -6.99
CA ALA A 16 -1.63 2.99 -6.10
C ALA A 16 -1.61 4.50 -6.36
N ARG A 17 -1.75 4.92 -7.63
CA ARG A 17 -1.82 6.33 -8.01
C ARG A 17 -3.11 6.98 -7.51
N ASP A 18 -4.25 6.36 -7.76
CA ASP A 18 -5.54 6.87 -7.29
C ASP A 18 -5.61 6.96 -5.76
N ALA A 19 -5.11 5.94 -5.06
CA ALA A 19 -5.01 5.96 -3.60
C ALA A 19 -4.10 7.12 -3.12
N TYR A 20 -2.93 7.29 -3.74
CA TYR A 20 -2.03 8.40 -3.43
C TYR A 20 -2.69 9.77 -3.64
N ASP A 21 -3.32 9.99 -4.80
CA ASP A 21 -3.95 11.27 -5.13
C ASP A 21 -5.16 11.57 -4.21
N LYS A 22 -5.88 10.55 -3.74
CA LYS A 22 -6.93 10.71 -2.72
C LYS A 22 -6.34 11.08 -1.36
N LEU A 23 -5.35 10.33 -0.87
CA LEU A 23 -4.71 10.58 0.42
C LEU A 23 -4.01 11.94 0.46
N ALA A 24 -3.31 12.32 -0.62
CA ALA A 24 -2.64 13.62 -0.75
C ALA A 24 -3.64 14.79 -0.73
N ALA A 25 -4.85 14.58 -1.24
CA ALA A 25 -5.96 15.54 -1.16
C ALA A 25 -6.72 15.49 0.19
N GLY A 26 -6.23 14.73 1.18
CA GLY A 26 -6.92 14.55 2.47
C GLY A 26 -8.22 13.75 2.37
N ARG A 27 -8.48 13.10 1.24
CA ARG A 27 -9.67 12.25 1.02
C ARG A 27 -9.42 10.84 1.53
N ARG A 28 -10.48 10.18 1.97
CA ARG A 28 -10.43 8.78 2.38
C ARG A 28 -10.30 7.86 1.17
N VAL A 29 -9.51 6.80 1.34
CA VAL A 29 -9.45 5.64 0.43
C VAL A 29 -10.12 4.48 1.14
N HIS A 30 -11.01 3.74 0.45
CA HIS A 30 -11.72 2.64 1.09
C HIS A 30 -10.73 1.54 1.51
N HIS A 31 -10.88 0.99 2.72
CA HIS A 31 -9.97 -0.03 3.26
C HIS A 31 -9.79 -1.24 2.32
N ALA A 32 -10.82 -1.61 1.55
CA ALA A 32 -10.75 -2.70 0.58
C ALA A 32 -9.75 -2.41 -0.55
N ASP A 33 -9.66 -1.16 -1.00
CA ASP A 33 -8.71 -0.75 -2.05
C ASP A 33 -7.28 -0.80 -1.52
N LEU A 34 -7.05 -0.28 -0.29
CA LEU A 34 -5.75 -0.35 0.38
C LEU A 34 -5.32 -1.81 0.62
N SER A 35 -6.25 -2.64 1.07
CA SER A 35 -6.03 -4.08 1.28
C SER A 35 -5.73 -4.81 -0.02
N TRP A 36 -6.37 -4.42 -1.13
CA TRP A 36 -6.13 -4.97 -2.45
C TRP A 36 -4.73 -4.57 -2.94
N ILE A 37 -4.34 -3.31 -2.80
CA ILE A 37 -3.00 -2.81 -3.18
C ILE A 37 -1.91 -3.60 -2.46
N LEU A 38 -2.02 -3.79 -1.14
CA LEU A 38 -1.04 -4.55 -0.35
C LEU A 38 -0.94 -6.01 -0.81
N ARG A 39 -2.09 -6.68 -0.98
CA ARG A 39 -2.13 -8.08 -1.44
C ARG A 39 -1.55 -8.23 -2.85
N GLU A 40 -1.92 -7.33 -3.75
CA GLU A 40 -1.46 -7.37 -5.13
C GLU A 40 0.04 -7.06 -5.23
N ALA A 41 0.54 -6.10 -4.45
CA ALA A 41 1.97 -5.82 -4.38
C ALA A 41 2.77 -7.04 -3.86
N CYS A 42 2.27 -7.72 -2.84
CA CYS A 42 2.86 -8.97 -2.35
C CYS A 42 2.86 -10.06 -3.44
N ARG A 43 1.72 -10.27 -4.12
CA ARG A 43 1.57 -11.27 -5.19
C ARG A 43 2.54 -11.06 -6.37
N LYS A 44 2.96 -9.82 -6.60
CA LYS A 44 3.89 -9.43 -7.68
C LYS A 44 5.36 -9.34 -7.23
N ASP A 45 5.70 -9.85 -6.05
CA ASP A 45 7.03 -9.73 -5.42
C ASP A 45 7.55 -8.29 -5.27
N LEU A 46 6.65 -7.31 -5.22
CA LEU A 46 7.06 -5.91 -4.99
C LEU A 46 7.61 -5.71 -3.59
N TYR A 47 7.23 -6.55 -2.63
CA TYR A 47 7.77 -6.50 -1.27
C TYR A 47 9.27 -6.81 -1.28
N GLY A 48 9.68 -7.88 -1.98
CA GLY A 48 11.08 -8.19 -2.19
C GLY A 48 11.83 -7.07 -2.90
N VAL A 49 11.24 -6.48 -3.94
CA VAL A 49 11.83 -5.32 -4.64
C VAL A 49 12.00 -4.11 -3.72
N LEU A 50 10.97 -3.78 -2.93
CA LEU A 50 10.99 -2.65 -2.02
C LEU A 50 12.04 -2.83 -0.93
N ILE A 51 12.13 -4.01 -0.32
CA ILE A 51 13.13 -4.34 0.68
C ILE A 51 14.54 -4.27 0.08
N ARG A 52 14.77 -4.83 -1.11
CA ARG A 52 16.08 -4.80 -1.77
C ARG A 52 16.54 -3.40 -2.14
N LYS A 53 15.64 -2.56 -2.65
CA LYS A 53 15.99 -1.21 -3.15
C LYS A 53 16.05 -0.16 -2.06
N HIS A 54 15.19 -0.27 -1.04
CA HIS A 54 14.96 0.79 -0.07
C HIS A 54 15.23 0.37 1.38
N GLY A 55 15.49 -0.91 1.62
CA GLY A 55 15.74 -1.47 2.94
C GLY A 55 14.47 -1.90 3.68
N THR A 56 14.64 -2.80 4.64
CA THR A 56 13.55 -3.38 5.43
C THR A 56 12.79 -2.33 6.24
N GLY A 57 13.50 -1.41 6.92
CA GLY A 57 12.84 -0.38 7.74
C GLY A 57 11.90 0.52 6.95
N ALA A 58 12.33 0.98 5.76
CA ALA A 58 11.48 1.81 4.91
C ALA A 58 10.26 1.03 4.38
N PHE A 59 10.43 -0.26 4.08
CA PHE A 59 9.32 -1.14 3.72
C PHE A 59 8.32 -1.30 4.87
N GLU A 60 8.81 -1.61 6.07
CA GLU A 60 7.98 -1.78 7.28
C GLU A 60 7.20 -0.51 7.60
N ASP A 61 7.85 0.66 7.60
CA ASP A 61 7.19 1.95 7.83
C ASP A 61 6.03 2.17 6.86
N MET A 62 6.23 1.84 5.58
CA MET A 62 5.18 1.96 4.56
C MET A 62 4.00 1.03 4.82
N VAL A 63 4.27 -0.25 5.12
CA VAL A 63 3.22 -1.24 5.41
C VAL A 63 2.48 -0.86 6.69
N VAL A 64 3.19 -0.42 7.73
CA VAL A 64 2.60 0.00 9.00
C VAL A 64 1.65 1.19 8.81
N VAL A 65 2.03 2.20 8.04
CA VAL A 65 1.16 3.36 7.77
C VAL A 65 -0.12 2.94 7.04
N LEU A 66 -0.01 2.07 6.03
CA LEU A 66 -1.18 1.57 5.29
C LEU A 66 -2.08 0.69 6.15
N SER A 67 -1.49 -0.21 6.96
CA SER A 67 -2.23 -1.06 7.89
C SER A 67 -2.97 -0.23 8.93
N ARG A 68 -2.36 0.83 9.48
CA ARG A 68 -3.03 1.75 10.42
C ARG A 68 -4.23 2.46 9.79
N GLU A 69 -4.13 2.86 8.52
CA GLU A 69 -5.27 3.48 7.82
C GLU A 69 -6.40 2.47 7.58
N ILE A 70 -6.06 1.21 7.30
CA ILE A 70 -7.04 0.12 7.20
C ILE A 70 -7.70 -0.11 8.57
N ASP A 71 -6.91 -0.26 9.63
CA ASP A 71 -7.40 -0.51 11.00
C ASP A 71 -8.27 0.64 11.51
N ARG A 72 -7.98 1.88 11.09
CA ARG A 72 -8.83 3.04 11.43
C ARG A 72 -10.25 2.91 10.88
N GLN A 73 -10.42 2.27 9.72
CA GLN A 73 -11.72 2.10 9.07
C GLN A 73 -12.40 0.79 9.48
N VAL A 74 -11.62 -0.27 9.67
CA VAL A 74 -12.07 -1.60 10.09
C VAL A 74 -11.16 -2.07 11.21
N PRO A 75 -11.44 -1.68 12.47
CA PRO A 75 -10.62 -2.08 13.59
C PRO A 75 -10.58 -3.61 13.70
N VAL A 76 -9.37 -4.17 13.83
CA VAL A 76 -9.23 -5.57 14.21
C VAL A 76 -9.79 -5.71 15.62
N LEU A 77 -10.92 -6.39 15.75
CA LEU A 77 -11.46 -6.74 17.05
C LEU A 77 -10.45 -7.66 17.73
N SER A 78 -9.78 -7.15 18.77
CA SER A 78 -8.98 -7.98 19.67
C SER A 78 -9.93 -9.01 20.29
N ARG A 79 -9.77 -10.27 19.87
CA ARG A 79 -10.44 -11.42 20.49
C ARG A 79 -9.71 -11.84 21.74
#